data_AF-A0A537XTA0-F1
#
_entry.id   AF-A0A537XTA0-F1
#
_cell.length_a   1.000
_cell.length_b   1.000
_cell.length_c   1.000
_cell.angle_alpha   90.00
_cell.angle_beta   90.00
_cell.angle_gamma   90.00
#
_symmetry.space_group_name_H-M   'P 1'
#
loop_
_entity.id
_entity.type
_entity.pdbx_description
1 polymer ?
#
loop_
_entity_poly.entity_id
_entity_poly.type
_entity_poly.pdbx_seq_one_letter_code
_entity_poly.pdbx_strand_id
1 'polypeptide(L)' 'MTEALIAEGPVLVDLDDGVAHVRLNRPEASNGMNVPLLRALFEALMRVHGEPRARAV' A
#
# COMPACT_ATOMS: atom_id res chain seq x y z
N MET A 1 -12.93 10.84 2.23
CA MET A 1 -13.67 9.57 2.07
C MET A 1 -12.63 8.57 1.67
N THR A 2 -12.37 7.61 2.54
CA THR A 2 -11.30 6.62 2.37
C THR A 2 -11.73 5.57 1.34
N GLU A 3 -10.92 5.38 0.30
CA GLU A 3 -11.11 4.36 -0.73
C GLU A 3 -9.97 3.35 -0.68
N ALA A 4 -10.30 2.06 -0.53
CA ALA A 4 -9.30 1.00 -0.59
C ALA A 4 -8.88 0.75 -2.04
N LEU A 5 -7.62 1.05 -2.38
CA LEU A 5 -7.03 0.76 -3.68
C LEU A 5 -6.42 -0.66 -3.72
N ILE A 6 -5.94 -1.15 -2.58
CA ILE A 6 -5.47 -2.52 -2.36
C ILE A 6 -5.98 -2.98 -0.99
N ALA A 7 -6.91 -3.93 -0.98
CA ALA A 7 -7.62 -4.36 0.23
C ALA A 7 -7.10 -5.68 0.84
N GLU A 8 -6.16 -6.36 0.18
CA GLU A 8 -5.67 -7.66 0.60
C GLU A 8 -4.17 -7.84 0.34
N GLY A 9 -3.61 -8.87 0.96
CA GLY A 9 -2.20 -9.22 0.83
C GLY A 9 -1.32 -8.54 1.89
N PRO A 10 0.02 -8.63 1.71
CA PRO A 10 0.98 -8.22 2.72
C PRO A 10 1.24 -6.70 2.74
N VAL A 11 0.69 -5.95 1.78
CA VAL A 11 0.68 -4.48 1.75
C VAL A 11 -0.72 -4.03 1.34
N LEU A 12 -1.30 -3.10 2.11
CA LEU A 12 -2.60 -2.49 1.85
C LEU A 12 -2.42 -1.03 1.42
N VAL A 13 -3.37 -0.51 0.65
CA VAL A 13 -3.36 0.89 0.20
C VAL A 13 -4.76 1.46 0.31
N ASP A 14 -4.88 2.53 1.08
CA ASP A 14 -6.07 3.38 1.18
C ASP A 14 -5.75 4.76 0.62
N LEU A 15 -6.69 5.39 -0.09
CA LEU A 15 -6.60 6.79 -0.51
C LEU A 15 -7.59 7.62 0.29
N ASP A 16 -7.12 8.64 1.00
CA ASP A 16 -7.98 9.60 1.67
C ASP A 16 -7.45 11.03 1.49
N ASP A 17 -8.32 11.92 1.03
CA ASP A 17 -8.01 13.33 0.73
C ASP A 17 -6.72 13.56 -0.09
N GLY A 18 -6.45 12.66 -1.04
CA GLY A 18 -5.25 12.69 -1.88
C GLY A 18 -3.97 12.19 -1.20
N VAL A 19 -4.05 11.62 -0.01
CA VAL A 19 -2.95 10.92 0.67
C VAL A 19 -3.15 9.41 0.52
N ALA A 20 -2.17 8.74 -0.08
CA ALA A 20 -2.17 7.29 -0.22
C ALA A 20 -1.49 6.64 0.99
N HIS A 21 -2.27 6.09 1.91
CA HIS A 21 -1.76 5.38 3.08
C HIS A 21 -1.32 3.97 2.69
N VAL A 22 0.00 3.74 2.61
CA VAL A 22 0.59 2.42 2.40
C VAL A 22 0.85 1.74 3.75
N ARG A 23 0.25 0.57 3.97
CA ARG A 23 0.37 -0.17 5.24
C ARG A 23 0.97 -1.54 5.02
N LEU A 24 2.07 -1.85 5.71
CA LEU A 24 2.59 -3.22 5.80
C LEU A 24 1.64 -4.05 6.66
N ASN A 25 1.19 -5.18 6.14
CA ASN A 25 0.10 -5.99 6.69
C ASN A 25 0.57 -7.43 6.98
N ARG A 26 1.69 -7.54 7.70
CA ARG A 26 2.23 -8.81 8.21
C ARG A 26 2.59 -8.68 9.70
N PRO A 27 1.64 -8.29 10.57
CA PRO A 27 1.90 -8.06 11.99
C PRO A 27 2.46 -9.30 12.69
N GLU A 28 2.02 -10.50 12.29
CA GLU A 28 2.48 -11.79 12.81
C GLU A 28 3.97 -12.05 12.60
N ALA A 29 4.58 -11.37 11.63
CA ALA A 29 6.01 -11.44 11.33
C ALA A 29 6.73 -10.11 11.60
N SER A 30 6.14 -9.22 12.42
CA SER A 30 6.66 -7.87 12.68
C SER A 30 6.97 -7.07 11.41
N ASN A 31 6.22 -7.30 10.33
CA ASN A 31 6.45 -6.73 9.00
C ASN A 31 7.87 -7.00 8.44
N GLY A 32 8.50 -8.10 8.84
CA GLY A 32 9.83 -8.48 8.36
C GLY A 32 9.89 -8.57 6.83
N MET A 33 10.89 -7.91 6.25
CA MET A 33 11.05 -7.80 4.79
C MET A 33 11.52 -9.10 4.16
N ASN A 34 10.58 -9.83 3.55
CA ASN A 34 10.86 -10.99 2.71
C ASN A 34 10.52 -10.68 1.24
N VAL A 35 10.89 -11.60 0.34
CA VAL A 35 10.66 -11.40 -1.11
C VAL A 35 9.18 -11.15 -1.45
N PRO A 36 8.20 -11.91 -0.91
CA PRO A 36 6.79 -11.60 -1.13
C PRO A 36 6.36 -10.20 -0.70
N LEU A 37 6.78 -9.73 0.49
CA LEU A 37 6.45 -8.39 0.97
C LEU A 37 7.07 -7.31 0.08
N LEU A 38 8.34 -7.47 -0.31
CA LEU A 38 9.03 -6.51 -1.17
C LEU A 38 8.39 -6.41 -2.56
N ARG A 39 7.91 -7.53 -3.12
CA ARG A 39 7.17 -7.53 -4.39
C ARG A 39 5.83 -6.80 -4.27
N ALA A 40 5.06 -7.11 -3.23
CA ALA A 40 3.78 -6.44 -2.98
C ALA A 40 3.96 -4.94 -2.69
N LEU A 41 5.03 -4.55 -1.98
CA LEU A 41 5.35 -3.15 -1.75
C LEU A 41 5.67 -2.42 -3.05
N PHE A 42 6.46 -3.04 -3.94
CA PHE A 42 6.72 -2.49 -5.27
C PHE A 42 5.41 -2.30 -6.06
N GLU A 43 4.56 -3.32 -6.10
CA GLU A 43 3.26 -3.25 -6.79
C GLU A 43 2.36 -2.16 -6.20
N ALA A 44 2.29 -2.04 -4.88
CA ALA A 44 1.54 -1.00 -4.18
C ALA A 44 2.05 0.41 -4.53
N LEU A 45 3.37 0.61 -4.52
CA LEU A 45 3.97 1.90 -4.88
C LEU A 45 3.75 2.24 -6.36
N MET A 46 3.80 1.26 -7.27
CA MET A 46 3.46 1.47 -8.67
C MET A 46 1.98 1.81 -8.88
N ARG A 47 1.08 1.18 -8.11
CA ARG A 47 -0.36 1.50 -8.11
C ARG A 47 -0.63 2.92 -7.64
N VAL A 48 0.09 3.39 -6.61
CA VAL A 48 -0.01 4.76 -6.10
C VAL A 48 0.62 5.76 -7.07
N HIS A 49 1.76 5.43 -7.69
CA HIS A 49 2.38 6.26 -8.73
C HIS A 49 1.45 6.53 -9.91
N GLY A 50 0.65 5.53 -10.30
CA GLY A 50 -0.36 5.67 -11.35
C GLY A 50 -1.69 6.28 -10.90
N GLU A 51 -1.87 6.64 -9.63
CA GLU A 51 -3.12 7.21 -9.10
C GLU A 51 -3.13 8.73 -9.25
N PRO A 52 -3.88 9.32 -10.20
CA PRO A 52 -3.87 10.76 -10.44
C PRO A 52 -4.44 11.59 -9.28
N ARG A 53 -5.20 10.96 -8.37
CA ARG A 53 -5.74 11.61 -7.18
C ARG A 53 -4.72 11.69 -6.03
N ALA A 54 -3.67 10.88 -6.05
CA ALA A 54 -2.64 10.86 -5.01
C ALA A 54 -1.71 12.08 -5.16
N ARG A 55 -1.47 12.75 -4.04
CA ARG A 55 -0.65 13.96 -3.88
C ARG A 55 0.48 13.74 -2.88
N ALA A 56 0.32 12.77 -1.97
CA ALA A 56 1.31 12.32 -1.01
C ALA A 56 1.15 10.82 -0.72
N VAL A 57 2.19 10.20 -0.15
CA VAL A 57 2.25 8.79 0.27
C VAL A 57 2.83 8.72 1.67
#